data_AF-K0EVV5-F1
#
_entry.id   AF-K0EVV5-F1
#
_cell.length_a   1.000
_cell.length_b   1.000
_cell.length_c   1.000
_cell.angle_alpha   90.00
_cell.angle_beta   90.00
_cell.angle_gamma   90.00
#
_symmetry.space_group_name_H-M   'P 1'
#
loop_
_entity.id
_entity.type
_entity.pdbx_description
1 polymer ?
#
loop_
_entity_poly.entity_id
_entity_poly.type
_entity_poly.pdbx_seq_one_letter_code
_entity_poly.pdbx_strand_id
1 'polypeptide(L)'
;MDALAEPLRHASHGADPRLAGDLVVAASGGRPSAELAVIAEAALASGIDLGEVIRACAAARLRIRTRAGAVQNYDDPAEDYVLDLLDRLTGWCGPGGALSGGPAVGE
;
A
#
# COMPACT_ATOMS: atom_id res chain seq x y z
N MET A 1 10.39 14.17 15.23
CA MET A 1 10.07 12.72 15.26
C MET A 1 8.86 12.53 14.36
N ASP A 2 8.90 11.57 13.43
CA ASP A 2 7.76 11.28 12.55
C ASP A 2 6.64 10.66 13.40
N ALA A 3 5.54 11.39 13.59
CA ALA A 3 4.43 10.97 14.45
C ALA A 3 3.70 9.72 13.93
N LEU A 4 3.89 9.36 12.66
CA LEU A 4 3.26 8.22 12.02
C LEU A 4 4.15 6.97 12.03
N ALA A 5 5.45 7.09 12.32
CA ALA A 5 6.37 5.96 12.37
C ALA A 5 5.98 4.95 13.46
N GLU A 6 5.52 5.43 14.61
CA GLU A 6 5.07 4.54 15.70
C GLU A 6 3.78 3.76 15.36
N PRO A 7 2.67 4.40 14.91
CA PRO A 7 1.49 3.66 14.50
C PRO A 7 1.74 2.78 13.28
N LEU A 8 2.59 3.20 12.32
CA LEU A 8 2.96 2.35 11.18
C LEU A 8 3.77 1.13 11.62
N ARG A 9 4.67 1.26 12.60
CA ARG A 9 5.37 0.10 13.19
C ARG A 9 4.39 -0.88 13.80
N HIS A 10 3.44 -0.40 14.59
CA HIS A 10 2.42 -1.25 15.18
C HIS A 10 1.54 -1.91 14.10
N ALA A 11 1.12 -1.16 13.09
CA ALA A 11 0.31 -1.67 11.99
C ALA A 11 1.08 -2.66 11.11
N SER A 12 2.41 -2.51 10.97
CA SER A 12 3.26 -3.43 10.22
C SER A 12 3.60 -4.73 10.96
N HIS A 13 3.17 -4.88 12.22
CA HIS A 13 3.57 -6.00 13.05
C HIS A 13 3.07 -7.33 12.48
N GLY A 14 4.01 -8.23 12.19
CA GLY A 14 3.73 -9.52 11.54
C GLY A 14 3.46 -9.43 10.03
N ALA A 15 3.77 -8.31 9.37
CA ALA A 15 3.76 -8.24 7.91
C ALA A 15 4.89 -9.11 7.31
N ASP A 16 4.63 -9.75 6.17
CA ASP A 16 5.68 -10.41 5.43
C ASP A 16 6.70 -9.37 4.89
N PRO A 17 7.99 -9.49 5.26
CA PRO A 17 8.98 -8.48 4.90
C PRO A 17 9.35 -8.47 3.41
N ARG A 18 9.07 -9.58 2.67
CA ARG A 18 9.27 -9.67 1.23
C ARG A 18 8.13 -8.96 0.50
N LEU A 19 6.87 -9.22 0.89
CA LEU A 19 5.71 -8.53 0.34
C LEU A 19 5.84 -7.01 0.55
N ALA A 20 6.21 -6.58 1.76
CA ALA A 20 6.49 -5.17 2.04
C ALA A 20 7.66 -4.60 1.20
N GLY A 21 8.65 -5.41 0.83
CA GLY A 21 9.76 -4.99 -0.03
C GLY A 21 9.32 -4.81 -1.47
N ASP A 22 8.55 -5.77 -1.98
CA ASP A 22 8.01 -5.77 -3.33
C ASP A 22 7.10 -4.57 -3.57
N LEU A 23 6.21 -4.26 -2.60
CA LEU A 23 5.36 -3.07 -2.63
C LEU A 23 6.18 -1.77 -2.69
N VAL A 24 7.29 -1.67 -1.94
CA VAL A 24 8.15 -0.46 -1.98
C VAL A 24 8.84 -0.32 -3.33
N VAL A 25 9.30 -1.43 -3.92
CA VAL A 25 9.94 -1.45 -5.24
C VAL A 25 8.93 -1.04 -6.31
N ALA A 26 7.73 -1.64 -6.30
CA ALA A 26 6.65 -1.31 -7.21
C ALA A 26 6.20 0.15 -7.07
N ALA A 27 6.03 0.63 -5.84
CA ALA A 27 5.65 2.03 -5.57
C ALA A 27 6.71 3.04 -6.06
N SER A 28 7.98 2.63 -6.13
CA SER A 28 9.08 3.43 -6.68
C SER A 28 9.28 3.23 -8.20
N GLY A 29 8.50 2.34 -8.82
CA GLY A 29 8.62 1.94 -10.21
C GLY A 29 8.00 2.93 -11.21
N GLY A 30 8.01 2.56 -12.49
CA GLY A 30 7.44 3.38 -13.56
C GLY A 30 5.91 3.30 -13.68
N ARG A 31 5.28 2.26 -13.12
CA ARG A 31 3.81 2.05 -13.13
C ARG A 31 3.29 1.56 -11.77
N PRO A 32 3.47 2.37 -10.72
CA PRO A 32 3.30 1.93 -9.34
C PRO A 32 1.90 1.39 -9.06
N SER A 33 0.83 2.08 -9.44
CA SER A 33 -0.55 1.60 -9.19
C SER A 33 -0.86 0.25 -9.84
N ALA A 34 -0.33 -0.03 -11.04
CA ALA A 34 -0.60 -1.28 -11.74
C ALA A 34 0.22 -2.44 -11.15
N GLU A 35 1.50 -2.19 -10.85
CA GLU A 35 2.37 -3.20 -10.24
C GLU A 35 1.92 -3.54 -8.82
N LEU A 36 1.56 -2.52 -8.02
CA LEU A 36 1.02 -2.69 -6.67
C LEU A 36 -0.26 -3.54 -6.66
N ALA A 37 -1.18 -3.31 -7.60
CA ALA A 37 -2.40 -4.11 -7.73
C ALA A 37 -2.07 -5.57 -8.05
N VAL A 38 -1.19 -5.82 -9.03
CA VAL A 38 -0.75 -7.19 -9.40
C VAL A 38 -0.14 -7.92 -8.22
N ILE A 39 0.69 -7.25 -7.42
CA ILE A 39 1.32 -7.82 -6.22
C ILE A 39 0.28 -8.18 -5.17
N ALA A 40 -0.66 -7.27 -4.90
CA ALA A 40 -1.74 -7.51 -3.94
C ALA A 40 -2.66 -8.65 -4.39
N GLU A 41 -3.04 -8.69 -5.66
CA GLU A 41 -3.85 -9.76 -6.26
C GLU A 41 -3.10 -11.11 -6.21
N ALA A 42 -1.81 -11.13 -6.55
CA ALA A 42 -0.99 -12.32 -6.48
C ALA A 42 -0.84 -12.84 -5.04
N ALA A 43 -0.68 -11.94 -4.06
CA ALA A 43 -0.64 -12.28 -2.64
C ALA A 43 -1.96 -12.95 -2.20
N LEU A 44 -3.10 -12.30 -2.49
CA LEU A 44 -4.42 -12.83 -2.19
C LEU A 44 -4.67 -14.18 -2.87
N ALA A 45 -4.30 -14.32 -4.15
CA ALA A 45 -4.42 -15.57 -4.90
C ALA A 45 -3.52 -16.69 -4.35
N SER A 46 -2.38 -16.34 -3.75
CA SER A 46 -1.46 -17.28 -3.12
C SER A 46 -1.91 -17.72 -1.72
N GLY A 47 -3.03 -17.20 -1.21
CA GLY A 47 -3.59 -17.54 0.10
C GLY A 47 -3.16 -16.59 1.23
N ILE A 48 -2.51 -15.46 0.92
CA ILE A 48 -2.21 -14.43 1.90
C ILE A 48 -3.50 -13.70 2.26
N ASP A 49 -3.77 -13.54 3.56
CA ASP A 49 -4.97 -12.87 4.04
C ASP A 49 -4.93 -11.36 3.72
N LEU A 50 -6.09 -10.76 3.43
CA LEU A 50 -6.22 -9.33 3.16
C LEU A 50 -5.60 -8.48 4.29
N GLY A 51 -5.78 -8.90 5.54
CA GLY A 51 -5.18 -8.24 6.70
C GLY A 51 -3.65 -8.30 6.68
N GLU A 52 -3.04 -9.34 6.13
CA GLU A 52 -1.58 -9.41 5.96
C GLU A 52 -1.09 -8.50 4.82
N VAL A 53 -1.83 -8.40 3.72
CA VAL A 53 -1.55 -7.43 2.64
C VAL A 53 -1.63 -5.99 3.16
N ILE A 54 -2.63 -5.67 3.98
CA ILE A 54 -2.78 -4.35 4.61
C ILE A 54 -1.59 -4.06 5.55
N ARG A 55 -1.18 -5.05 6.37
CA ARG A 55 0.02 -4.92 7.22
C ARG A 55 1.28 -4.69 6.39
N ALA A 56 1.43 -5.38 5.25
CA ALA A 56 2.54 -5.18 4.32
C ALA A 56 2.54 -3.79 3.69
N CYS A 57 1.37 -3.23 3.37
CA CYS A 57 1.25 -1.84 2.92
C CYS A 57 1.68 -0.85 4.02
N ALA A 58 1.27 -1.05 5.27
CA ALA A 58 1.76 -0.24 6.39
C ALA A 58 3.28 -0.34 6.57
N ALA A 59 3.85 -1.55 6.42
CA ALA A 59 5.29 -1.77 6.44
C ALA A 59 6.02 -1.06 5.29
N ALA A 60 5.44 -1.05 4.09
CA ALA A 60 5.96 -0.36 2.92
C ALA A 60 6.01 1.16 3.16
N ARG A 61 4.92 1.75 3.67
CA ARG A 61 4.86 3.18 4.05
C ARG A 61 5.93 3.54 5.08
N LEU A 62 6.11 2.71 6.10
CA LEU A 62 7.16 2.92 7.11
C LEU A 62 8.57 2.94 6.48
N ARG A 63 8.85 2.01 5.56
CA ARG A 63 10.14 1.95 4.85
C ARG A 63 10.37 3.16 3.95
N ILE A 64 9.34 3.57 3.21
CA ILE A 64 9.33 4.75 2.34
C ILE A 64 9.66 6.03 3.15
N ARG A 65 8.93 6.27 4.25
CA ARG A 65 9.20 7.37 5.20
C ARG A 65 10.57 7.32 5.84
N THR A 66 11.00 6.12 6.26
CA THR A 66 12.31 5.93 6.90
C THR A 66 13.44 6.26 5.91
N ARG A 67 13.29 5.87 4.64
CA ARG A 67 14.26 6.14 3.58
C ARG A 67 14.38 7.64 3.28
N ALA A 68 13.28 8.37 3.34
CA ALA A 68 13.27 9.80 3.09
C ALA A 68 13.89 10.64 4.20
N GLY A 69 13.96 10.10 5.42
CA GLY A 69 14.67 10.73 6.53
C GLY A 69 13.96 11.97 7.07
N ALA A 70 12.99 11.77 7.98
CA ALA A 70 12.39 12.81 8.86
C ALA A 70 12.12 14.19 8.21
N VAL A 71 11.75 14.23 6.92
CA VAL A 71 11.40 15.47 6.24
C VAL A 71 10.01 15.89 6.73
N GLN A 72 9.91 17.06 7.35
CA GLN A 72 8.63 17.55 7.91
C GLN A 72 7.56 17.77 6.82
N ASN A 73 7.96 17.91 5.56
CA ASN A 73 7.11 17.98 4.37
C ASN A 73 7.41 16.78 3.47
N TYR A 74 7.28 15.58 4.02
CA TYR A 74 7.46 14.37 3.25
C TYR A 74 6.27 14.16 2.32
N ASP A 75 6.49 14.45 1.04
CA ASP A 75 5.56 14.18 -0.06
C ASP A 75 6.30 13.29 -1.06
N ASP A 76 6.14 11.98 -0.91
CA ASP A 76 6.74 10.99 -1.79
C ASP A 76 5.62 10.29 -2.55
N PRO A 77 5.66 10.34 -3.89
CA PRO A 77 4.62 9.72 -4.69
C PRO A 77 4.50 8.22 -4.40
N ALA A 78 5.58 7.55 -3.97
CA ALA A 78 5.52 6.15 -3.57
C ALA A 78 4.61 5.92 -2.36
N GLU A 79 4.56 6.82 -1.38
CA GLU A 79 3.64 6.69 -0.26
C GLU A 79 2.18 6.86 -0.72
N ASP A 80 1.93 7.82 -1.61
CA ASP A 80 0.59 8.08 -2.17
C ASP A 80 0.06 6.86 -2.93
N TYR A 81 0.89 6.21 -3.74
CA TYR A 81 0.49 4.98 -4.44
C TYR A 81 0.19 3.81 -3.49
N VAL A 82 0.91 3.68 -2.37
CA VAL A 82 0.60 2.66 -1.37
C VAL A 82 -0.68 3.01 -0.60
N LEU A 83 -0.97 4.29 -0.38
CA LEU A 83 -2.24 4.75 0.19
C LEU A 83 -3.42 4.49 -0.74
N ASP A 84 -3.29 4.74 -2.05
CA ASP A 84 -4.29 4.39 -3.06
C ASP A 84 -4.54 2.87 -3.08
N LEU A 85 -3.48 2.04 -2.99
CA LEU A 85 -3.66 0.60 -2.85
C LEU A 85 -4.42 0.24 -1.56
N LEU A 86 -4.06 0.84 -0.42
CA LEU A 86 -4.75 0.61 0.85
C LEU A 86 -6.23 0.97 0.76
N ASP A 87 -6.57 2.14 0.21
CA ASP A 87 -7.95 2.59 0.02
C ASP A 87 -8.71 1.58 -0.83
N ARG A 88 -8.13 1.15 -1.95
CA ARG A 88 -8.70 0.10 -2.80
C ARG A 88 -8.90 -1.20 -2.07
N LEU A 89 -7.94 -1.67 -1.26
CA LEU A 89 -8.01 -2.92 -0.50
C LEU A 89 -9.06 -2.86 0.61
N THR A 90 -9.18 -1.73 1.31
CA THR A 90 -10.19 -1.55 2.36
C THR A 90 -11.57 -1.25 1.80
N GLY A 91 -11.64 -0.67 0.60
CA GLY A 91 -12.84 -0.48 -0.20
C GLY A 91 -13.19 -1.70 -1.06
N TRP A 92 -12.34 -2.74 -1.08
CA TRP A 92 -12.52 -3.91 -1.91
C TRP A 92 -13.65 -4.78 -1.37
N CYS A 93 -14.87 -4.53 -1.85
CA CYS A 93 -15.99 -5.45 -1.73
C CYS A 93 -15.88 -6.59 -2.77
N GLY A 94 -14.83 -7.42 -2.67
CA GLY A 94 -14.70 -8.70 -3.35
C GLY A 94 -14.53 -8.70 -4.88
N PRO A 95 -14.24 -9.87 -5.47
CA PRO A 95 -13.90 -10.01 -6.89
C PRO A 95 -15.16 -9.82 -7.76
N GLY A 96 -15.38 -8.59 -8.19
CA GLY A 96 -16.51 -8.20 -9.03
C GLY A 96 -16.64 -6.69 -9.26
N GLY A 97 -16.00 -5.86 -8.42
CA GLY A 97 -15.94 -4.40 -8.61
C GLY A 97 -14.89 -4.02 -9.66
N ALA A 98 -15.33 -3.81 -10.89
CA ALA A 98 -14.50 -3.46 -12.03
C ALA A 98 -13.54 -2.28 -11.76
N LEU A 99 -12.25 -2.46 -12.07
CA LEU A 99 -11.24 -1.41 -12.24
C LEU A 99 -11.52 -0.56 -13.50
N SER A 100 -12.77 -0.17 -13.73
CA SER A 100 -13.22 0.52 -14.94
C SER A 100 -14.33 1.53 -14.60
N GLY A 101 -13.97 2.82 -14.56
CA GLY A 101 -14.86 3.95 -14.33
C GLY A 101 -14.49 4.67 -13.03
N GLY A 102 -13.69 5.73 -13.03
CA GLY A 102 -14.12 7.05 -13.54
C GLY A 102 -15.17 7.63 -12.57
N PRO A 103 -14.96 8.78 -11.90
CA PRO A 103 -15.92 9.27 -10.92
C PRO A 103 -17.21 9.68 -11.63
N ALA A 104 -18.27 8.89 -11.41
CA ALA A 104 -19.65 9.26 -11.67
C ALA A 104 -20.40 9.26 -10.33
N VAL A 105 -21.37 10.18 -10.20
CA VAL A 105 -22.25 10.47 -9.05
C VAL A 105 -21.65 11.56 -8.13
N GLY A 106 -22.17 12.79 -8.07
CA GLY A 106 -23.43 13.30 -8.57
C GLY A 106 -24.60 12.97 -7.64
N GLU A 107 -24.71 13.69 -6.53
CA GLU A 107 -25.95 14.20 -5.90
C GLU A 107 -25.59 15.23 -4.82
#